data_AF-A0A800DPS9-F1
#
_entry.id   AF-A0A800DPS9-F1
#
_cell.length_a   1.000
_cell.length_b   1.000
_cell.length_c   1.000
_cell.angle_alpha   90.00
_cell.angle_beta   90.00
_cell.angle_gamma   90.00
#
_symmetry.space_group_name_H-M   'P 1'
#
loop_
_entity.id
_entity.type
_entity.pdbx_description
1 polymer ?
#
loop_
_entity_poly.entity_id
_entity_poly.type
_entity_poly.pdbx_seq_one_letter_code
_entity_poly.pdbx_strand_id
1 'polypeptide(L)'
;MSVKFAPHIKSFFSRDEDENIYYKKDYINLSGRQLLIELEFSEEEGDDEIIALLPQTDIIATGDTIEEAKMNLKQSIYDDYHYLLQHKDTLNERLLAQLNYLMFVSFDLMRKKAR
;
A
#
# COMPACT_ATOMS: atom_id res chain seq x y z
N MET A 1 -35.21 26.34 -5.48
CA MET A 1 -34.18 25.44 -6.03
C MET A 1 -33.48 24.76 -4.86
N SER A 2 -33.56 23.44 -4.78
CA SER A 2 -32.83 22.65 -3.78
C SER A 2 -32.42 21.36 -4.47
N VAL A 3 -31.11 21.21 -4.71
CA VAL A 3 -30.55 20.04 -5.37
C VAL A 3 -30.52 18.92 -4.34
N LYS A 4 -31.40 17.94 -4.52
CA LYS A 4 -31.41 16.70 -3.74
C LYS A 4 -30.28 15.81 -4.27
N PHE A 5 -29.26 15.57 -3.45
CA PHE A 5 -28.26 14.54 -3.74
C PHE A 5 -28.95 13.18 -3.80
N ALA A 6 -28.73 12.47 -4.89
CA ALA A 6 -29.21 11.12 -5.13
C ALA A 6 -28.31 10.10 -4.41
N PRO A 7 -28.81 9.29 -3.46
CA PRO A 7 -28.06 8.21 -2.84
C PRO A 7 -28.27 6.94 -3.68
N HIS A 8 -27.58 6.83 -4.82
CA HIS A 8 -27.70 5.66 -5.69
C HIS A 8 -26.33 5.16 -6.14
N ILE A 9 -25.46 4.82 -5.19
CA ILE A 9 -24.54 3.70 -5.41
C ILE A 9 -25.09 2.58 -4.55
N LYS A 10 -26.04 1.85 -5.14
CA LYS A 10 -26.48 0.57 -4.61
C LYS A 10 -25.25 -0.34 -4.61
N SER A 11 -24.94 -0.89 -3.44
CA SER A 11 -24.00 -1.98 -3.24
C SER A 11 -24.21 -3.04 -4.32
N PHE A 12 -23.23 -3.17 -5.21
CA PHE A 12 -23.11 -4.27 -6.17
C PHE A 12 -22.34 -5.46 -5.57
N PHE A 13 -22.13 -5.48 -4.26
CA PHE A 13 -21.65 -6.65 -3.54
C PHE A 13 -22.88 -7.44 -3.09
N SER A 14 -23.35 -8.34 -3.95
CA SER A 14 -23.93 -9.58 -3.48
C SER A 14 -22.93 -10.18 -2.51
N ARG A 15 -23.27 -10.17 -1.21
CA ARG A 15 -22.54 -10.89 -0.17
C ARG A 15 -22.66 -12.37 -0.51
N ASP A 16 -21.59 -12.94 -1.03
CA ASP A 16 -21.29 -14.33 -0.73
C ASP A 16 -20.92 -14.35 0.78
N GLU A 17 -21.56 -15.23 1.55
CA GLU A 17 -21.65 -15.15 3.01
C GLU A 17 -20.44 -15.75 3.77
N ASP A 18 -19.31 -16.06 3.12
CA ASP A 18 -18.25 -16.87 3.71
C ASP A 18 -16.84 -16.23 3.75
N GLU A 19 -16.69 -14.92 3.53
CA GLU A 19 -15.39 -14.23 3.69
C GLU A 19 -15.44 -13.24 4.86
N ASN A 20 -14.90 -13.65 6.02
CA ASN A 20 -14.69 -12.75 7.16
C ASN A 20 -13.44 -11.87 6.90
N ILE A 21 -13.58 -10.88 6.03
CA ILE A 21 -12.50 -9.91 5.81
C ILE A 21 -12.54 -8.84 6.88
N TYR A 22 -11.42 -8.63 7.57
CA TYR A 22 -11.27 -7.52 8.52
C TYR A 22 -10.05 -6.65 8.22
N TYR A 23 -10.17 -5.38 8.59
CA TYR A 23 -9.19 -4.35 8.29
C TYR A 23 -8.61 -3.74 9.58
N LYS A 24 -7.29 -3.50 9.59
CA LYS A 24 -6.59 -2.83 10.68
C LYS A 24 -5.61 -1.79 10.15
N LYS A 25 -5.62 -0.60 10.74
CA LYS A 25 -4.58 0.41 10.48
C LYS A 25 -3.35 0.13 11.34
N ASP A 26 -2.18 0.25 10.72
CA ASP A 26 -0.90 0.06 11.39
C ASP A 26 0.18 0.97 10.76
N TYR A 27 1.43 0.83 11.19
CA TYR A 27 2.54 1.63 10.71
C TYR A 27 3.76 0.78 10.37
N ILE A 28 4.51 1.23 9.37
CA ILE A 28 5.87 0.76 9.10
C ILE A 28 6.85 1.91 9.29
N ASN A 29 8.03 1.58 9.82
CA ASN A 29 9.17 2.48 9.82
C ASN A 29 9.99 2.27 8.55
N LEU A 30 10.09 3.31 7.72
CA LEU A 30 10.92 3.37 6.52
C LEU A 30 11.81 4.60 6.61
N SER A 31 13.13 4.44 6.57
CA SER A 31 14.06 5.57 6.51
C SER A 31 13.82 6.65 7.59
N GLY A 32 13.57 6.22 8.83
CA GLY A 32 13.30 7.13 9.96
C GLY A 32 11.90 7.77 9.97
N ARG A 33 11.01 7.40 9.03
CA ARG A 33 9.64 7.90 8.94
C ARG A 33 8.63 6.80 9.22
N GLN A 34 7.55 7.16 9.89
CA GLN A 34 6.38 6.29 10.07
C GLN A 34 5.41 6.49 8.92
N LEU A 35 5.11 5.41 8.20
CA LEU A 35 4.12 5.37 7.14
C LEU A 35 2.91 4.61 7.64
N LEU A 36 1.73 5.20 7.47
CA LEU A 36 0.46 4.53 7.74
C LEU A 36 0.24 3.46 6.67
N ILE A 37 -0.11 2.25 7.12
CA ILE A 37 -0.48 1.12 6.28
C ILE A 37 -1.86 0.59 6.68
N GLU A 38 -2.48 -0.12 5.76
CA GLU A 38 -3.70 -0.88 6.00
C GLU A 38 -3.36 -2.37 5.92
N LEU A 39 -3.82 -3.13 6.91
CA LEU A 39 -3.71 -4.57 6.97
C LEU A 39 -5.09 -5.15 6.71
N GLU A 40 -5.19 -6.03 5.74
CA GLU A 40 -6.35 -6.84 5.42
C GLU A 40 -6.06 -8.28 5.85
N PHE A 41 -7.07 -8.92 6.42
CA PHE A 41 -6.98 -10.29 6.92
C PHE A 41 -8.18 -11.06 6.37
N SER A 42 -7.91 -12.20 5.73
CA SER A 42 -8.92 -13.15 5.27
C SER A 42 -8.91 -14.37 6.19
N GLU A 43 -10.05 -14.69 6.78
CA GLU A 43 -10.27 -15.98 7.45
C GLU A 43 -10.88 -16.96 6.43
N GLU A 44 -10.15 -17.30 5.37
CA GLU A 44 -10.54 -18.39 4.46
C GLU A 44 -9.95 -19.73 4.95
N GLU A 45 -10.70 -20.82 4.83
CA GLU A 45 -10.25 -22.15 5.23
C GLU A 45 -9.01 -22.58 4.40
N GLY A 46 -7.83 -22.32 4.94
CA GLY A 46 -6.55 -22.80 4.39
C GLY A 46 -5.59 -21.73 3.88
N ASP A 47 -5.94 -20.43 3.96
CA ASP A 47 -5.07 -19.34 3.50
C ASP A 47 -5.21 -18.09 4.40
N ASP A 48 -4.60 -18.16 5.59
CA ASP A 48 -4.54 -17.07 6.57
C ASP A 48 -3.49 -16.01 6.15
N GLU A 49 -3.51 -15.55 4.90
CA GLU A 49 -2.59 -14.53 4.42
C GLU A 49 -3.01 -13.13 4.91
N ILE A 50 -2.03 -12.36 5.38
CA ILE A 50 -2.21 -10.97 5.77
C ILE A 50 -1.69 -10.09 4.65
N ILE A 51 -2.55 -9.24 4.10
CA ILE A 51 -2.18 -8.29 3.06
C ILE A 51 -1.87 -6.94 3.72
N ALA A 52 -0.67 -6.42 3.48
CA ALA A 52 -0.27 -5.07 3.88
C ALA A 52 -0.26 -4.14 2.67
N LEU A 53 -1.01 -3.03 2.76
CA LEU A 53 -1.16 -2.00 1.73
C LEU A 53 -0.57 -0.67 2.20
N LEU A 54 0.11 0.05 1.30
CA LEU A 54 0.50 1.44 1.47
C LEU A 54 -0.49 2.37 0.74
N PRO A 55 -1.49 2.99 1.41
CA PRO A 55 -2.67 3.58 0.76
C PRO A 55 -2.40 4.78 -0.17
N GLN A 56 -1.25 5.44 -0.02
CA GLN A 56 -0.86 6.53 -0.92
C GLN A 56 -0.30 6.03 -2.27
N THR A 57 -0.17 4.71 -2.40
CA THR A 57 0.32 3.98 -3.56
C THR A 57 -0.56 2.75 -3.78
N ASP A 58 -0.32 2.00 -4.85
CA ASP A 58 -0.95 0.69 -5.06
C ASP A 58 -0.01 -0.46 -4.65
N ILE A 59 0.97 -0.19 -3.77
CA ILE A 59 1.94 -1.18 -3.32
C ILE A 59 1.33 -2.02 -2.22
N ILE A 60 1.27 -3.32 -2.48
CA ILE A 60 0.81 -4.35 -1.55
C ILE A 60 1.88 -5.41 -1.35
N ALA A 61 1.82 -6.11 -0.23
CA ALA A 61 2.58 -7.33 -0.01
C ALA A 61 1.84 -8.25 0.96
N THR A 62 2.00 -9.55 0.80
CA THR A 62 1.36 -10.56 1.65
C THR A 62 2.37 -11.20 2.61
N GLY A 63 1.87 -11.89 3.64
CA GLY A 63 2.66 -12.73 4.53
C GLY A 63 1.81 -13.42 5.59
N ASP A 64 2.34 -14.48 6.17
CA ASP A 64 1.62 -15.33 7.15
C ASP A 64 1.46 -14.63 8.51
N THR A 65 2.24 -13.56 8.74
CA THR A 65 2.21 -12.76 9.97
C THR A 65 2.22 -11.27 9.65
N ILE A 66 1.75 -10.45 10.59
CA ILE A 66 1.78 -8.98 10.45
C ILE A 66 3.21 -8.49 10.23
N GLU A 67 4.17 -9.04 10.97
CA GLU A 67 5.59 -8.70 10.86
C GLU A 67 6.16 -9.03 9.49
N GLU A 68 5.79 -10.20 8.94
CA GLU A 68 6.21 -10.63 7.61
C GLU A 68 5.57 -9.78 6.51
N ALA A 69 4.26 -9.58 6.53
CA ALA A 69 3.56 -8.72 5.57
C ALA A 69 4.16 -7.30 5.57
N LYS A 70 4.51 -6.75 6.75
CA LYS A 70 5.21 -5.46 6.87
C LYS A 70 6.63 -5.49 6.30
N MET A 71 7.37 -6.58 6.49
CA MET A 71 8.72 -6.73 5.95
C MET A 71 8.69 -6.81 4.42
N ASN A 72 7.77 -7.62 3.89
CA ASN A 72 7.55 -7.78 2.45
C ASN A 72 7.04 -6.48 1.81
N LEU A 73 6.20 -5.72 2.52
CA LEU A 73 5.75 -4.40 2.06
C LEU A 73 6.91 -3.41 1.98
N LYS A 74 7.82 -3.40 2.96
CA LYS A 74 9.03 -2.57 2.88
C LYS A 74 9.88 -2.95 1.67
N GLN A 75 10.09 -4.25 1.44
CA GLN A 75 10.85 -4.72 0.28
C GLN A 75 10.21 -4.28 -1.03
N SER A 76 8.89 -4.45 -1.15
CA SER A 76 8.11 -4.04 -2.33
C SER A 76 8.21 -2.52 -2.57
N ILE A 77 8.17 -1.71 -1.51
CA ILE A 77 8.40 -0.26 -1.60
C ILE A 77 9.80 0.06 -2.17
N TYR A 78 10.84 -0.66 -1.75
CA TYR A 78 12.20 -0.46 -2.27
C TYR A 78 12.29 -0.87 -3.74
N ASP A 79 11.69 -2.00 -4.10
CA ASP A 79 11.74 -2.54 -5.46
C ASP A 79 11.00 -1.62 -6.44
N ASP A 80 9.78 -1.17 -6.09
CA ASP A 80 9.02 -0.20 -6.87
C ASP A 80 9.76 1.13 -7.00
N TYR A 81 10.35 1.62 -5.90
CA TYR A 81 11.15 2.84 -5.94
C TYR A 81 12.31 2.72 -6.94
N HIS A 82 13.07 1.62 -6.88
CA HIS A 82 14.20 1.40 -7.77
C HIS A 82 13.76 1.21 -9.23
N TYR A 83 12.68 0.46 -9.47
CA TYR A 83 12.12 0.26 -10.79
C TYR A 83 11.67 1.58 -11.42
N LEU A 84 10.89 2.38 -10.69
CA LEU A 84 10.40 3.67 -11.16
C LEU A 84 11.54 4.67 -11.38
N LEU A 85 12.55 4.66 -10.51
CA LEU A 85 13.72 5.52 -10.65
C LEU A 85 14.50 5.21 -11.94
N GLN A 86 14.67 3.93 -12.29
CA GLN A 86 15.36 3.51 -13.52
C GLN A 86 14.60 3.91 -14.79
N HIS A 87 13.26 3.98 -14.73
CA HIS A 87 12.40 4.25 -15.87
C HIS A 87 11.84 5.68 -15.89
N LYS A 88 12.37 6.57 -15.05
CA LYS A 88 11.84 7.92 -14.79
C LYS A 88 11.46 8.70 -16.05
N ASP A 89 12.27 8.62 -17.10
CA ASP A 89 12.09 9.39 -18.34
C ASP A 89 10.93 8.88 -19.22
N THR A 90 10.37 7.72 -18.88
CA THR A 90 9.26 7.06 -19.61
C THR A 90 7.97 6.94 -18.80
N LEU A 91 7.98 7.39 -17.55
CA LEU A 91 6.83 7.30 -16.66
C LEU A 91 5.72 8.27 -17.08
N ASN A 92 4.48 7.82 -16.94
CA ASN A 92 3.32 8.71 -17.01
C ASN A 92 3.18 9.55 -15.73
N GLU A 93 2.28 10.54 -15.74
CA GLU A 93 2.07 11.47 -14.61
C GLU A 93 1.75 10.74 -13.30
N ARG A 94 0.96 9.66 -13.34
CA ARG A 94 0.60 8.87 -12.15
C ARG A 94 1.83 8.20 -11.55
N LEU A 95 2.64 7.52 -12.36
CA LEU A 95 3.84 6.83 -11.91
C LEU A 95 4.94 7.80 -11.46
N LEU A 96 5.02 9.00 -12.07
CA LEU A 96 5.87 10.09 -11.60
C LEU A 96 5.44 10.59 -10.21
N ALA A 97 4.13 10.74 -9.96
CA ALA A 97 3.62 11.11 -8.65
C ALA A 97 3.95 10.04 -7.59
N GLN A 98 3.81 8.76 -7.93
CA GLN A 98 4.22 7.65 -7.07
C GLN A 98 5.73 7.70 -6.78
N LEU A 99 6.59 7.86 -7.79
CA LEU A 99 8.04 8.01 -7.60
C LEU A 99 8.37 9.19 -6.68
N ASN A 100 7.72 10.34 -6.86
CA ASN A 100 7.94 11.52 -6.01
C ASN A 100 7.55 11.25 -4.55
N TYR A 101 6.44 10.56 -4.31
CA TYR A 101 6.04 10.14 -2.98
C TYR A 101 7.05 9.17 -2.37
N LEU A 102 7.45 8.14 -3.12
CA LEU A 102 8.44 7.15 -2.68
C LEU A 102 9.81 7.78 -2.38
N MET A 103 10.24 8.74 -3.20
CA MET A 103 11.43 9.56 -2.93
C MET A 103 11.29 10.27 -1.59
N PHE A 104 10.18 10.98 -1.38
CA PHE A 104 9.93 11.74 -0.15
C PHE A 104 10.00 10.85 1.10
N VAL A 105 9.39 9.67 1.08
CA VAL A 105 9.39 8.75 2.23
C VAL A 105 10.69 7.97 2.39
N SER A 106 11.47 7.81 1.32
CA SER A 106 12.73 7.03 1.31
C SER A 106 14.00 7.89 1.47
N PHE A 107 13.85 9.22 1.61
CA PHE A 107 14.89 10.22 1.39
C PHE A 107 16.19 10.09 2.24
N ASP A 108 16.23 9.29 3.31
CA ASP A 108 17.48 9.02 4.05
C ASP A 108 18.47 8.10 3.32
N LEU A 109 18.04 7.37 2.28
CA LEU A 109 18.92 6.45 1.54
C LEU A 109 19.98 7.18 0.71
N MET A 110 19.70 8.40 0.25
CA MET A 110 20.62 9.15 -0.62
C MET A 110 21.71 9.93 0.15
N ARG A 111 21.56 10.16 1.46
CA ARG A 111 22.59 10.88 2.25
C ARG A 111 23.68 9.97 2.82
N LYS A 112 23.42 8.66 2.99
CA LYS A 112 24.40 7.74 3.60
C LYS A 112 25.49 7.22 2.64
N LYS A 113 25.36 7.40 1.32
CA LYS A 113 26.42 7.04 0.34
C LYS A 113 27.39 8.20 0.01
N ALA A 114 27.24 9.36 0.66
CA ALA A 114 28.10 10.53 0.44
C ALA A 114 29.11 10.79 1.59
N ARG A 115 29.43 9.76 2.39
CA ARG A 115 30.48 9.81 3.42
C ARG A 115 31.38 8.60 3.31
#